data_AF-A0A816ILT7-F1
#
_entry.id   AF-A0A816ILT7-F1
#
_cell.length_a   1.000
_cell.length_b   1.000
_cell.length_c   1.000
_cell.angle_alpha   90.00
_cell.angle_beta   90.00
_cell.angle_gamma   90.00
#
_symmetry.space_group_name_H-M   'P 1'
#
loop_
_entity.id
_entity.type
_entity.pdbx_description
1 polymer ?
#
loop_
_entity_poly.entity_id
_entity_poly.type
_entity_poly.pdbx_seq_one_letter_code
_entity_poly.pdbx_strand_id
1 'polypeptide(L)' 'MSGWSEFPPKIIHMIYLRIDNPFDLIHFRSVCSWWRSCSFQTFRPIPSLSCPLPSDAGGCGDDCHI' A
#
# COMPACT_ATOMS: atom_id res chain seq x y z
N MET A 1 -2.99 -15.86 -23.47
CA MET A 1 -3.44 -15.80 -22.06
C MET A 1 -4.31 -14.57 -21.95
N SER A 2 -5.61 -14.74 -21.71
CA SER A 2 -6.52 -13.62 -21.48
C SER A 2 -6.08 -12.92 -20.20
N GLY A 3 -5.50 -11.73 -20.33
CA GLY A 3 -4.90 -11.01 -19.21
C GLY A 3 -5.96 -10.26 -18.41
N TRP A 4 -5.72 -10.03 -17.13
CA TRP A 4 -6.56 -9.15 -16.31
C TRP A 4 -6.71 -7.72 -16.88
N SER A 5 -5.82 -7.34 -17.81
CA SER A 5 -5.88 -6.09 -18.57
C SER A 5 -7.02 -6.01 -19.58
N GLU A 6 -7.64 -7.14 -19.95
CA GLU A 6 -8.78 -7.20 -20.88
C GLU A 6 -10.12 -6.89 -20.19
N PHE A 7 -10.14 -6.86 -18.85
CA PHE A 7 -11.34 -6.50 -18.12
C PHE A 7 -11.70 -5.03 -18.35
N PRO A 8 -13.02 -4.72 -18.46
CA PRO A 8 -13.48 -3.35 -18.47
C PRO A 8 -12.99 -2.57 -17.23
N PRO A 9 -12.60 -1.29 -17.37
CA PRO A 9 -12.14 -0.45 -16.26
C PRO A 9 -13.08 -0.44 -15.05
N LYS A 10 -14.39 -0.57 -15.29
CA LYS A 10 -15.42 -0.65 -14.26
C LYS A 10 -15.26 -1.84 -13.32
N ILE A 11 -14.82 -3.00 -13.83
CA ILE A 11 -14.60 -4.20 -13.01
C ILE A 11 -13.38 -4.01 -12.13
N ILE A 12 -12.27 -3.51 -12.69
CA ILE A 12 -11.05 -3.19 -11.93
C ILE A 12 -11.36 -2.17 -10.84
N HIS A 13 -12.17 -1.15 -11.15
CA HIS A 13 -12.61 -0.17 -10.17
C HIS A 13 -13.49 -0.78 -9.05
N MET A 14 -14.40 -1.72 -9.38
CA MET A 14 -15.19 -2.43 -8.37
C MET A 14 -14.34 -3.28 -7.44
N ILE A 15 -13.27 -3.91 -7.96
CA ILE A 15 -12.31 -4.65 -7.12
C ILE A 15 -11.60 -3.67 -6.19
N TYR A 16 -11.08 -2.56 -6.73
CA TYR A 16 -10.42 -1.51 -5.94
C TYR A 16 -11.28 -1.03 -4.75
N LEU A 17 -12.59 -0.81 -4.97
CA LEU A 17 -13.51 -0.37 -3.91
C LEU A 17 -13.74 -1.39 -2.79
N ARG A 18 -13.48 -2.69 -3.05
CA ARG A 18 -13.64 -3.78 -2.08
C ARG A 18 -12.36 -4.13 -1.32
N ILE A 19 -11.22 -3.51 -1.65
CA ILE A 19 -9.98 -3.71 -0.91
C ILE A 19 -9.96 -2.73 0.25
N ASP A 20 -10.10 -3.25 1.47
CA ASP A 20 -10.10 -2.46 2.69
C ASP A 20 -8.71 -2.28 3.30
N ASN A 21 -7.81 -3.25 3.09
CA ASN A 21 -6.44 -3.17 3.58
C ASN A 21 -5.62 -2.16 2.74
N PRO A 22 -5.04 -1.12 3.37
CA PRO A 22 -4.27 -0.10 2.65
C PRO A 22 -3.00 -0.64 1.98
N PHE A 23 -2.38 -1.69 2.53
CA PHE A 23 -1.22 -2.33 1.91
C PHE A 23 -1.62 -3.07 0.63
N ASP A 24 -2.77 -3.76 0.66
CA ASP A 24 -3.30 -4.44 -0.52
C ASP A 24 -3.72 -3.43 -1.60
N LEU A 25 -4.23 -2.26 -1.21
CA LEU A 25 -4.53 -1.16 -2.14
C LEU A 25 -3.26 -0.63 -2.83
N ILE A 26 -2.17 -0.46 -2.08
CA ILE A 26 -0.87 -0.03 -2.64
C ILE A 26 -0.34 -1.09 -3.59
N HIS A 27 -0.35 -2.36 -3.16
CA HIS A 27 0.08 -3.48 -3.98
C HIS A 27 -0.72 -3.56 -5.29
N PHE A 28 -2.05 -3.50 -5.20
CA PHE A 28 -2.95 -3.47 -6.36
C PHE A 28 -2.60 -2.34 -7.35
N ARG A 29 -2.37 -1.12 -6.86
CA ARG A 29 -1.98 0.04 -7.70
C ARG A 29 -0.56 -0.05 -8.27
N SER A 30 0.26 -0.98 -7.78
CA SER A 30 1.64 -1.19 -8.22
C SER A 30 1.78 -2.22 -9.33
N VAL A 31 0.77 -3.09 -9.54
CA VAL A 31 0.81 -4.21 -10.52
C VAL A 31 1.13 -3.75 -11.94
N CYS A 32 0.39 -2.76 -12.46
CA CYS A 32 0.65 -2.17 -13.76
C CYS A 32 0.06 -0.75 -13.87
N SER A 33 0.47 0.00 -14.89
CA SER A 33 -0.04 1.35 -15.15
C SER A 33 -1.55 1.37 -15.39
N TRP A 34 -2.11 0.36 -16.06
CA TRP A 34 -3.54 0.25 -16.32
C TRP A 34 -4.39 0.16 -15.04
N TRP A 35 -3.98 -0.69 -14.10
CA TRP A 35 -4.67 -0.86 -12.81
C TRP A 35 -4.59 0.42 -11.97
N ARG A 36 -3.43 1.07 -11.99
CA ARG A 36 -3.24 2.37 -11.35
C ARG A 36 -4.21 3.42 -11.91
N SER A 37 -4.32 3.52 -13.23
CA SER A 37 -5.24 4.44 -13.92
C SER A 37 -6.71 4.21 -13.58
N CYS A 38 -7.16 2.96 -13.49
CA CYS A 38 -8.54 2.61 -13.11
C CYS A 38 -8.89 2.97 -11.65
N SER A 39 -7.87 3.14 -10.80
CA SER A 39 -8.03 3.39 -9.36
C SER A 39 -8.13 4.89 -9.00
N PHE A 40 -7.85 5.82 -9.92
CA PHE A 40 -7.78 7.26 -9.61
C PHE A 40 -9.12 7.97 -9.46
N GLN A 41 -10.24 7.30 -9.76
CA GLN A 41 -11.57 7.92 -9.67
C GLN A 41 -12.08 8.07 -8.23
N THR A 42 -11.38 7.51 -7.23
CA THR A 42 -11.77 7.62 -5.83
C THR A 42 -10.54 7.83 -4.98
N PHE A 43 -10.42 9.01 -4.37
CA PHE A 43 -9.38 9.28 -3.39
C PHE A 43 -9.75 8.61 -2.07
N ARG A 44 -9.13 7.48 -1.76
CA ARG A 44 -9.16 6.87 -0.43
C ARG A 44 -7.95 7.42 0.33
N PRO A 45 -8.13 8.18 1.44
CA PRO A 45 -7.00 8.56 2.27
C PRO A 45 -6.30 7.29 2.73
N ILE A 46 -5.03 7.13 2.33
CA ILE A 46 -4.21 6.03 2.84
C ILE A 46 -4.02 6.33 4.32
N PRO A 47 -4.41 5.42 5.23
CA PRO A 47 -4.12 5.58 6.65
C PRO A 47 -2.65 5.89 6.84
N SER A 48 -2.30 6.71 7.82
CA SER A 48 -0.89 6.96 8.17
C SER A 48 -0.22 5.60 8.40
N LEU A 49 0.55 5.14 7.42
CA LEU A 49 1.29 3.88 7.51
C LEU A 49 2.44 4.16 8.45
N SER A 50 2.22 3.93 9.74
CA SER A 50 3.31 3.82 10.69
C SER A 50 4.06 2.54 10.35
N CYS A 51 5.23 2.67 9.73
CA CYS A 51 6.20 1.59 9.74
C CYS A 51 6.44 1.25 11.22
N PRO A 52 6.26 -0.01 11.64
CA PRO A 52 6.70 -0.41 12.97
C PRO A 52 8.20 -0.16 13.01
N LEU A 53 8.60 0.94 13.65
CA LEU A 53 10.00 1.19 13.97
C LEU A 53 10.41 0.02 14.88
N PRO A 54 11.52 -0.67 14.58
CA PRO A 54 12.09 -1.57 15.57
C PRO A 54 12.25 -0.77 16.86
N SER A 55 11.81 -1.35 17.99
CA SER A 55 12.00 -0.73 19.29
C SER A 55 13.47 -0.35 19.38
N ASP A 56 13.74 0.95 19.50
CA ASP A 56 15.08 1.48 19.60
C ASP A 56 15.63 1.00 20.96
N ALA A 57 16.10 -0.24 21.00
CA ALA A 57 16.93 -0.77 22.07
C ALA A 57 18.33 -0.17 21.89
N GLY A 58 18.40 1.15 21.77
CA GLY A 58 19.60 1.94 22.00
C GLY A 58 19.93 1.78 23.47
N GLY A 59 20.75 0.77 23.78
CA GLY A 59 21.36 0.63 25.08
C GLY A 59 22.04 1.94 25.43
N CYS A 60 21.61 2.56 26.53
CA CYS A 60 22.37 3.59 27.19
C CYS A 60 23.67 2.93 27.62
N GLY A 61 24.72 3.05 26.81
CA GLY A 61 26.07 2.71 27.23
C GLY A 61 26.42 3.72 28.32
N ASP A 62 26.37 3.27 29.57
CA ASP A 62 27.08 3.94 30.64
C ASP A 62 28.57 3.88 30.30
N ASP A 63 29.13 4.99 29.85
CA ASP A 63 30.58 5.17 29.80
C ASP A 63 30.91 6.41 30.60
N CYS A 64 30.67 6.29 31.91
CA CYS A 64 30.98 7.30 32.91
C CYS A 64 31.95 6.75 33.95
N HIS A 65 33.03 6.06 33.58
CA HIS A 65 34.14 5.79 34.51
C HIS A 65 35.49 5.56 33.81
N ILE A 66 36.31 6.61 33.69
CA ILE A 66 37.65 6.77 34.32
C ILE A 66 38.28 8.11 33.88
#